data_AF-A0A353WR46-F1
#
_entry.id   AF-A0A353WR46-F1
#
_cell.length_a   1.000
_cell.length_b   1.000
_cell.length_c   1.000
_cell.angle_alpha   90.00
_cell.angle_beta   90.00
_cell.angle_gamma   90.00
#
_symmetry.space_group_name_H-M   'P 1'
#
loop_
_entity.id
_entity.type
_entity.pdbx_description
1 polymer ?
#
loop_
_entity_poly.entity_id
_entity_poly.type
_entity_poly.pdbx_seq_one_letter_code
_entity_poly.pdbx_strand_id
1 'polypeptide(L)'
;MRQKTKIQKMLELQVEEKTTALKSAIDRVTESKASLEHQNALLEEQKSKLEEYSACLEQSNKEKLMMYTNITHEFKTPLSLIIGPLDEVSSKIKDDEEKSLLSIAVKNSKYLLELVNQILDLRKVDSGKLVLKR
;
A
#
# COMPACT_ATOMS: atom_id res chain seq x y z
N MET A 1 -61.79 38.84 38.08
CA MET A 1 -60.67 39.66 37.54
C MET A 1 -59.29 39.18 37.99
N ARG A 2 -59.02 38.96 39.30
CA ARG A 2 -57.70 38.54 39.81
C ARG A 2 -57.12 37.22 39.23
N GLN A 3 -57.96 36.20 38.94
CA GLN A 3 -57.48 34.94 38.36
C GLN A 3 -56.98 35.09 36.91
N LYS A 4 -57.66 35.92 36.10
CA LYS A 4 -57.29 36.16 34.69
C LYS A 4 -55.90 36.81 34.59
N THR A 5 -55.62 37.76 35.47
CA THR A 5 -54.31 38.43 35.56
C THR A 5 -53.21 37.48 36.00
N LYS A 6 -53.52 36.50 36.88
CA LYS A 6 -52.56 35.51 37.37
C LYS A 6 -52.18 34.50 36.29
N ILE A 7 -53.16 34.03 35.50
CA ILE A 7 -52.94 33.14 34.37
C ILE A 7 -52.14 33.85 33.27
N GLN A 8 -52.46 35.10 32.97
CA GLN A 8 -51.76 35.88 31.95
C GLN A 8 -50.28 36.07 32.29
N LYS A 9 -49.98 36.41 33.55
CA LYS A 9 -48.61 36.57 34.04
C LYS A 9 -47.82 35.25 34.07
N MET A 10 -48.50 34.13 34.36
CA MET A 10 -47.91 32.78 34.28
C MET A 10 -47.58 32.39 32.84
N LEU A 11 -48.46 32.73 31.88
CA LEU A 11 -48.23 32.47 30.46
C LEU A 11 -47.04 33.28 29.94
N GLU A 12 -46.92 34.55 30.31
CA GLU A 12 -45.79 35.42 29.95
C GLU A 12 -44.46 34.83 30.45
N LEU A 13 -44.40 34.41 31.73
CA LEU A 13 -43.23 33.73 32.30
C LEU A 13 -42.87 32.44 31.55
N GLN A 14 -43.85 31.59 31.22
CA GLN A 14 -43.60 30.36 30.46
C GLN A 14 -43.10 30.63 29.04
N VAL A 15 -43.61 31.67 28.38
CA VAL A 15 -43.16 32.07 27.04
C VAL A 15 -41.72 32.57 27.10
N GLU A 16 -41.37 33.40 28.08
CA GLU A 16 -40.03 33.92 28.26
C GLU A 16 -39.01 32.81 28.57
N GLU A 17 -39.39 31.87 29.44
CA GLU A 17 -38.56 30.71 29.80
C GLU A 17 -38.34 29.78 28.59
N LYS A 18 -39.40 29.47 27.83
CA LYS A 18 -39.28 28.68 26.59
C LYS A 18 -38.49 29.41 25.49
N THR A 19 -38.64 30.72 25.36
CA THR A 19 -37.90 31.53 24.38
C THR A 19 -36.41 31.51 24.70
N THR A 20 -36.06 31.61 25.98
CA THR A 20 -34.68 31.54 26.47
C THR A 20 -34.09 30.15 26.24
N ALA A 21 -34.84 29.09 26.57
CA ALA A 21 -34.42 27.71 26.33
C ALA A 21 -34.22 27.41 24.84
N LEU A 22 -35.12 27.91 23.97
CA LEU A 22 -35.03 27.72 22.53
C LEU A 22 -33.80 28.45 21.95
N LYS A 23 -33.51 29.66 22.43
CA LYS A 23 -32.32 30.42 22.01
C LYS A 23 -31.03 29.68 22.35
N SER A 24 -30.91 29.17 23.57
CA SER A 24 -29.80 28.31 24.00
C SER A 24 -29.68 27.01 23.17
N ALA A 25 -30.79 26.42 22.74
CA ALA A 25 -30.78 25.23 21.90
C ALA A 25 -30.28 25.57 20.48
N ILE A 26 -30.72 26.70 19.91
CA ILE A 26 -30.23 27.19 18.61
C ILE A 26 -28.73 27.44 18.68
N ASP A 27 -28.25 28.16 19.70
CA ASP A 27 -26.83 28.48 19.86
C ASP A 27 -25.97 27.21 19.88
N ARG A 28 -26.38 26.19 20.65
CA ARG A 28 -25.72 24.87 20.70
C ARG A 28 -25.69 24.15 19.36
N VAL A 29 -26.80 24.20 18.61
CA VAL A 29 -26.87 23.57 17.27
C VAL A 29 -25.99 24.31 16.28
N THR A 30 -25.93 25.65 16.32
CA THR A 30 -25.04 26.42 15.45
C THR A 30 -23.57 26.17 15.75
N GLU A 31 -23.18 26.08 17.02
CA GLU A 31 -21.81 25.72 17.43
C GLU A 31 -21.45 24.30 16.97
N SER A 32 -22.35 23.33 17.19
CA SER A 32 -22.14 21.95 16.74
C SER A 32 -22.04 21.85 15.21
N LYS A 33 -22.86 22.62 14.47
CA LYS A 33 -22.82 22.65 13.01
C LYS A 33 -21.47 23.20 12.52
N ALA A 34 -20.99 24.30 13.10
CA ALA A 34 -19.70 24.87 12.74
C ALA A 34 -18.54 23.89 13.02
N SER A 35 -18.60 23.14 14.13
CA SER A 35 -17.62 22.10 14.44
C SER A 35 -17.65 20.95 13.43
N LEU A 36 -18.83 20.47 13.03
CA LEU A 36 -18.97 19.42 12.02
C LEU A 36 -18.48 19.87 10.63
N GLU A 37 -18.75 21.11 10.23
CA GLU A 37 -18.23 21.68 8.98
C GLU A 37 -16.70 21.70 8.98
N HIS A 38 -16.09 22.07 10.11
CA HIS A 38 -14.63 22.01 10.26
C HIS A 38 -14.09 20.57 10.20
N GLN A 39 -14.73 19.61 10.88
CA GLN A 39 -14.34 18.20 10.83
C GLN A 39 -14.45 17.61 9.42
N ASN A 40 -15.53 17.93 8.70
CA ASN A 40 -15.71 17.49 7.32
C ASN A 40 -14.61 18.04 6.40
N ALA A 41 -14.24 19.32 6.56
CA ALA A 41 -13.14 19.90 5.80
C ALA A 41 -11.81 19.19 6.07
N LEU A 42 -11.51 18.86 7.33
CA LEU A 42 -10.31 18.10 7.71
C LEU A 42 -10.33 16.67 7.14
N LEU A 43 -11.49 16.01 7.16
CA LEU A 43 -11.64 14.66 6.61
C LEU A 43 -11.42 14.64 5.09
N GLU A 44 -11.94 15.63 4.36
CA GLU A 44 -11.69 15.74 2.91
C GLU A 44 -10.21 15.97 2.60
N GLU A 45 -9.53 16.80 3.40
CA GLU A 45 -8.07 16.99 3.27
C GLU A 45 -7.30 15.68 3.53
N GLN A 46 -7.65 14.95 4.59
CA GLN A 46 -7.04 13.66 4.91
C GLN A 46 -7.28 12.61 3.83
N LYS A 47 -8.49 12.58 3.27
CA LYS A 47 -8.86 11.66 2.19
C LYS A 47 -8.05 11.95 0.94
N SER A 48 -7.93 13.22 0.54
CA SER A 48 -7.10 13.62 -0.61
C SER A 48 -5.63 13.22 -0.44
N LYS A 49 -5.07 13.43 0.76
CA LYS A 49 -3.70 12.97 1.08
C LYS A 49 -3.57 11.45 0.97
N LEU A 50 -4.57 10.70 1.47
CA LEU A 50 -4.54 9.24 1.41
C LEU A 50 -4.58 8.72 -0.03
N GLU A 51 -5.39 9.34 -0.89
CA GLU A 51 -5.46 9.03 -2.32
C GLU A 51 -4.11 9.30 -3.01
N GLU A 52 -3.46 10.43 -2.69
CA GLU A 52 -2.13 10.76 -3.21
C GLU A 52 -1.05 9.76 -2.75
N TYR A 53 -1.04 9.41 -1.46
CA TYR A 53 -0.12 8.39 -0.94
C TYR A 53 -0.35 7.03 -1.57
N SER A 54 -1.62 6.62 -1.77
CA SER A 54 -1.96 5.37 -2.43
C SER A 54 -1.44 5.33 -3.87
N ALA A 55 -1.64 6.40 -4.63
CA ALA A 55 -1.14 6.50 -6.00
C ALA A 55 0.40 6.45 -6.07
N CYS A 56 1.08 7.14 -5.15
CA CYS A 56 2.54 7.11 -5.04
C CYS A 56 3.06 5.70 -4.70
N LEU A 57 2.41 5.01 -3.77
CA LEU A 57 2.74 3.64 -3.40
C LEU A 57 2.55 2.67 -4.57
N GLU A 58 1.44 2.78 -5.30
CA GLU A 58 1.20 1.96 -6.49
C GLU A 58 2.27 2.16 -7.57
N GLN A 59 2.63 3.42 -7.82
CA GLN A 59 3.68 3.74 -8.78
C GLN A 59 5.04 3.20 -8.34
N SER A 60 5.42 3.38 -7.08
CA SER A 60 6.66 2.83 -6.52
C SER A 60 6.70 1.30 -6.62
N ASN A 61 5.58 0.63 -6.32
CA ASN A 61 5.49 -0.82 -6.45
C ASN A 61 5.65 -1.27 -7.90
N LYS A 62 5.03 -0.56 -8.86
CA LYS A 62 5.18 -0.83 -10.29
C LYS A 62 6.64 -0.72 -10.75
N GLU A 63 7.34 0.33 -10.33
CA GLU A 63 8.76 0.55 -10.64
C GLU A 63 9.63 -0.56 -10.04
N LYS A 64 9.38 -0.95 -8.80
CA LYS A 64 10.05 -2.07 -8.13
C LYS A 64 9.89 -3.39 -8.92
N LEU A 65 8.67 -3.69 -9.37
CA LEU A 65 8.39 -4.89 -10.17
C LEU A 65 9.07 -4.87 -11.53
N MET A 66 9.17 -3.70 -12.18
CA MET A 66 9.92 -3.52 -13.42
C MET A 66 11.42 -3.73 -13.21
N MET A 67 11.98 -3.18 -12.13
CA MET A 67 13.38 -3.35 -11.77
C MET A 67 13.74 -4.84 -11.61
N TYR A 68 12.95 -5.62 -10.87
CA TYR A 68 13.17 -7.07 -10.73
C TYR A 68 13.12 -7.81 -12.06
N THR A 69 12.19 -7.42 -12.94
CA THR A 69 12.06 -8.01 -14.28
C THR A 69 13.33 -7.74 -15.10
N ASN A 70 13.75 -6.47 -15.17
CA ASN A 70 14.90 -6.05 -15.96
C ASN A 70 16.19 -6.72 -15.47
N ILE A 71 16.46 -6.65 -14.17
CA ILE A 71 17.62 -7.29 -13.53
C ILE A 71 17.66 -8.78 -13.90
N THR A 72 16.55 -9.49 -13.75
CA THR A 72 16.52 -10.93 -14.06
C THR A 72 16.90 -11.20 -15.52
N HIS A 73 16.33 -10.45 -16.47
CA HIS A 73 16.62 -10.63 -17.89
C HIS A 73 18.09 -10.33 -18.24
N GLU A 74 18.63 -9.26 -17.67
CA GLU A 74 20.01 -8.82 -17.86
C GLU A 74 21.02 -9.82 -17.29
N PHE A 75 20.69 -10.53 -16.20
CA PHE A 75 21.55 -11.60 -15.67
C PHE A 75 21.35 -12.95 -16.36
N LYS A 76 20.12 -13.31 -16.72
CA LYS A 76 19.81 -14.61 -17.34
C LYS A 76 20.53 -14.80 -18.67
N THR A 77 20.58 -13.77 -19.50
CA THR A 77 21.22 -13.80 -20.82
C THR A 77 22.72 -14.15 -20.76
N PRO A 78 23.60 -13.39 -20.06
CA PRO A 78 25.01 -13.73 -19.94
C PRO A 78 25.24 -15.05 -19.22
N LEU A 79 24.46 -15.40 -18.19
CA LEU A 79 24.58 -16.70 -17.52
C LEU A 79 24.26 -17.86 -18.48
N SER A 80 23.26 -17.72 -19.34
CA SER A 80 22.93 -18.74 -20.33
C SER A 80 24.03 -18.89 -21.39
N LEU A 81 24.64 -17.77 -21.80
CA LEU A 81 25.79 -17.73 -22.71
C LEU A 81 27.08 -18.30 -22.08
N ILE A 82 27.19 -18.31 -20.75
CA ILE A 82 28.29 -18.95 -20.02
C ILE A 82 28.02 -20.46 -19.85
N ILE A 83 26.81 -20.84 -19.42
CA ILE A 83 26.48 -22.24 -19.10
C ILE A 83 26.57 -23.14 -20.35
N GLY A 84 26.09 -22.67 -21.51
CA GLY A 84 26.10 -23.48 -22.74
C GLY A 84 27.50 -23.99 -23.13
N PRO A 85 28.50 -23.11 -23.31
CA PRO A 85 29.88 -23.51 -23.57
C PRO A 85 30.49 -24.38 -22.46
N LEU A 86 30.21 -24.08 -21.19
CA LEU A 86 30.72 -24.88 -20.07
C LEU A 86 30.17 -26.32 -20.11
N ASP A 87 28.87 -26.49 -20.37
CA ASP A 87 28.24 -27.81 -20.52
C ASP A 87 28.79 -28.56 -21.75
N GLU A 88 29.04 -27.86 -22.87
CA GLU A 88 29.64 -28.46 -24.07
C GLU A 88 31.05 -28.99 -23.81
N VAL A 89 31.91 -28.18 -23.18
CA VAL A 89 33.30 -28.53 -22.89
C VAL A 89 33.37 -29.64 -21.82
N SER A 90 32.42 -29.69 -20.89
CA SER A 90 32.37 -30.70 -19.83
C SER A 90 32.28 -32.13 -20.36
N SER A 91 31.68 -32.30 -21.55
CA SER A 91 31.60 -33.59 -22.23
C SER A 91 32.90 -34.02 -22.95
N LYS A 92 33.85 -33.09 -23.14
CA LYS A 92 35.06 -33.27 -23.98
C LYS A 92 36.35 -33.40 -23.16
N ILE A 93 36.40 -32.87 -21.93
CA ILE A 93 37.58 -32.94 -21.07
C ILE A 93 37.78 -34.36 -20.52
N LYS A 94 39.02 -34.85 -20.61
CA LYS A 94 39.44 -36.17 -20.11
C LYS A 94 40.37 -36.10 -18.91
N ASP A 95 41.02 -34.95 -18.70
CA ASP A 95 41.87 -34.73 -17.53
C ASP A 95 41.03 -34.50 -16.27
N ASP A 96 41.36 -35.20 -15.19
CA ASP A 96 40.57 -35.19 -13.96
C ASP A 96 40.67 -33.86 -13.18
N GLU A 97 41.81 -33.16 -13.24
CA GLU A 97 42.00 -31.87 -12.59
C GLU A 97 41.22 -30.77 -13.33
N GLU A 98 41.33 -30.72 -14.66
CA GLU A 98 40.57 -29.80 -15.50
C GLU A 98 39.05 -30.02 -15.36
N LYS A 99 38.62 -31.30 -15.28
CA LYS A 99 37.22 -31.66 -15.08
C LYS A 99 36.69 -31.20 -13.72
N SER A 100 37.51 -31.27 -12.67
CA SER A 100 37.16 -30.77 -11.34
C SER A 100 36.95 -29.25 -11.35
N LEU A 101 37.89 -28.50 -11.92
CA LEU A 101 37.78 -27.04 -12.05
C LEU A 101 36.55 -26.63 -12.88
N LEU A 102 36.30 -27.30 -14.00
CA LEU A 102 35.14 -27.03 -14.84
C LEU A 102 33.82 -27.34 -14.13
N SER A 103 33.78 -28.43 -13.35
CA SER A 103 32.60 -28.77 -12.54
C SER A 103 32.27 -27.68 -11.51
N ILE A 104 33.29 -27.04 -10.92
CA ILE A 104 33.09 -25.91 -10.02
C ILE A 104 32.48 -24.73 -10.77
N ALA A 105 32.99 -24.39 -11.97
CA ALA A 105 32.46 -23.31 -12.79
C ALA A 105 30.98 -23.56 -13.17
N VAL A 106 30.66 -24.75 -13.68
CA VAL A 106 29.29 -25.15 -14.04
C VAL A 106 28.34 -25.05 -12.85
N LYS A 107 28.75 -25.57 -11.68
CA LYS A 107 27.94 -25.53 -10.46
C LYS A 107 27.65 -24.09 -10.03
N ASN A 108 28.65 -23.22 -10.04
CA ASN A 108 28.46 -21.82 -9.64
C ASN A 108 27.59 -21.06 -10.65
N SER A 109 27.78 -21.27 -11.95
CA SER A 109 26.93 -20.63 -12.98
C SER A 109 25.47 -21.05 -12.86
N LYS A 110 25.19 -22.35 -12.60
CA LYS A 110 23.83 -22.86 -12.36
C LYS A 110 23.24 -22.32 -11.06
N TYR A 111 24.03 -22.23 -10.00
CA TYR A 111 23.59 -21.63 -8.73
C TYR A 111 23.23 -20.15 -8.88
N LEU A 112 24.04 -19.36 -9.60
CA LEU A 112 23.72 -17.96 -9.90
C LEU A 112 22.43 -17.83 -10.71
N LEU A 113 22.19 -18.71 -11.68
CA LEU A 113 20.95 -18.73 -12.45
C LEU A 113 19.73 -19.02 -11.54
N GLU A 114 19.89 -19.92 -10.58
CA GLU A 114 18.85 -20.24 -9.60
C GLU A 114 18.54 -19.04 -8.68
N LEU A 115 19.57 -18.34 -8.18
CA LEU A 115 19.39 -17.11 -7.41
C LEU A 115 18.66 -16.02 -8.22
N VAL A 116 19.01 -15.87 -9.49
CA VAL A 116 18.33 -14.94 -10.40
C VAL A 116 16.85 -15.33 -10.58
N ASN A 117 16.54 -16.63 -10.69
CA ASN A 117 15.16 -17.09 -10.76
C ASN A 117 14.39 -16.84 -9.45
N GLN A 118 15.04 -16.90 -8.28
CA GLN A 118 14.39 -16.56 -7.00
C GLN A 118 13.98 -15.07 -6.93
N ILE A 119 14.69 -14.17 -7.62
CA ILE A 119 14.28 -12.75 -7.74
C ILE A 119 12.94 -12.63 -8.50
N LEU A 120 12.69 -13.48 -9.51
CA LEU A 120 11.38 -13.53 -10.16
C LEU A 120 10.28 -14.04 -9.22
N ASP A 121 10.60 -14.92 -8.30
CA ASP A 121 9.63 -15.42 -7.32
C ASP A 121 9.25 -14.33 -6.31
N LEU A 122 10.19 -13.46 -5.89
CA LEU A 122 9.88 -12.27 -5.10
C LEU A 122 8.89 -11.34 -5.83
N ARG A 123 9.04 -11.15 -7.14
CA ARG A 123 8.08 -10.39 -7.96
C ARG A 123 6.68 -11.03 -7.94
N LYS A 124 6.57 -12.36 -7.88
CA LYS A 124 5.27 -13.06 -7.78
C LYS A 124 4.63 -12.87 -6.41
N VAL A 125 5.42 -12.80 -5.33
CA VAL A 125 4.94 -12.45 -3.98
C VAL A 125 4.39 -11.03 -3.98
N ASP A 126 5.19 -10.06 -4.43
CA ASP A 126 4.84 -8.64 -4.39
C ASP A 126 3.66 -8.28 -5.29
N SER A 127 3.37 -9.10 -6.32
CA SER A 127 2.19 -8.93 -7.17
C SER A 127 0.96 -9.69 -6.69
N GLY A 128 1.03 -10.36 -5.53
CA GLY A 128 -0.07 -11.17 -4.98
C GLY A 128 -0.39 -12.43 -5.80
N LYS A 129 0.49 -12.84 -6.72
CA LYS A 129 0.27 -13.95 -7.66
C LYS A 129 0.85 -15.29 -7.19
N LEU A 130 1.48 -15.33 -6.02
CA LEU A 130 2.04 -16.56 -5.48
C LEU A 130 0.94 -17.38 -4.79
N VAL A 131 0.32 -18.27 -5.57
CA VAL A 131 -0.45 -19.40 -5.03
C VAL A 131 0.58 -20.42 -4.54
N LEU A 132 0.76 -20.53 -3.23
CA LEU A 132 1.52 -21.63 -2.63
C LEU A 132 0.86 -22.95 -3.05
N LYS A 133 1.47 -23.68 -3.98
CA LYS A 133 1.12 -25.09 -4.19
C LYS A 133 1.63 -25.85 -2.98
N ARG A 134 0.71 -26.25 -2.12
CA ARG A 134 0.93 -27.17 -1.01
C ARG A 134 1.14 -28.58 -1.53
#